data_AF-A0A4R8CSY7-F1
#
_entry.id   AF-A0A4R8CSY7-F1
#
_cell.length_a   1.000
_cell.length_b   1.000
_cell.length_c   1.000
_cell.angle_alpha   90.00
_cell.angle_beta   90.00
_cell.angle_gamma   90.00
#
_symmetry.space_group_name_H-M   'P 1'
#
loop_
_entity.id
_entity.type
_entity.pdbx_description
1 polymer ?
#
loop_
_entity_poly.entity_id
_entity_poly.type
_entity_poly.pdbx_seq_one_letter_code
_entity_poly.pdbx_strand_id
1 'polypeptide(L)'
;MAVIADSERLAIRDWTEADATAALEIFGSREVARWLAPEVGRVPNKATMRLLLGAWIEAGKSLVVPAGRWAIVTKADDAVVGGLMIGLLPPYEEDFEIGCQLAPAVWGRGFATEASQALMRWAFATVDLPPPCGRTRVSGVGVSFWRAAFACAASAVARSG
;
A
#
# COMPACT_ATOMS: atom_id res chain seq x y z
N MET A 1 -6.77 -14.82 9.95
CA MET A 1 -5.97 -13.75 9.32
C MET A 1 -5.44 -14.30 8.02
N ALA A 2 -5.97 -13.87 6.87
CA ALA A 2 -5.56 -14.41 5.57
C ALA A 2 -4.37 -13.60 5.04
N VAL A 3 -3.32 -14.31 4.62
CA VAL A 3 -2.20 -13.73 3.86
C VAL A 3 -2.57 -13.85 2.40
N ILE A 4 -2.61 -12.72 1.68
CA ILE A 4 -2.98 -12.69 0.26
C ILE A 4 -1.75 -12.79 -0.65
N ALA A 5 -0.60 -12.30 -0.20
CA ALA A 5 0.64 -12.30 -0.94
C ALA A 5 1.82 -12.22 0.04
N ASP A 6 2.98 -12.68 -0.39
CA ASP A 6 4.20 -12.60 0.41
C ASP A 6 5.45 -12.43 -0.45
N SER A 7 6.54 -12.12 0.25
CA SER A 7 7.88 -11.99 -0.31
C SER A 7 8.88 -12.68 0.60
N GLU A 8 10.18 -12.47 0.37
CA GLU A 8 11.22 -13.02 1.24
C GLU A 8 11.07 -12.52 2.68
N ARG A 9 10.81 -11.22 2.88
CA ARG A 9 10.84 -10.58 4.21
C ARG A 9 9.48 -10.12 4.72
N LEU A 10 8.49 -10.02 3.85
CA LEU A 10 7.20 -9.40 4.14
C LEU A 10 6.05 -10.37 3.86
N ALA A 11 4.98 -10.23 4.63
CA ALA A 11 3.68 -10.80 4.33
C ALA A 11 2.65 -9.68 4.17
N ILE A 12 1.69 -9.87 3.28
CA ILE A 12 0.62 -8.93 2.98
C ILE A 12 -0.67 -9.60 3.40
N ARG A 13 -1.33 -9.01 4.40
CA ARG A 13 -2.50 -9.61 5.05
C ARG A 13 -3.63 -8.60 5.21
N ASP A 14 -4.82 -9.09 5.46
CA ASP A 14 -5.95 -8.22 5.80
C ASP A 14 -5.63 -7.35 7.02
N TRP A 15 -6.16 -6.13 6.98
CA TRP A 15 -6.19 -5.25 8.14
C TRP A 15 -7.10 -5.84 9.22
N THR A 16 -6.75 -5.54 10.47
CA THR A 16 -7.59 -5.79 11.64
C THR A 16 -7.74 -4.50 12.43
N GLU A 17 -8.82 -4.34 13.19
CA GLU A 17 -8.96 -3.18 14.08
C GLU A 17 -7.86 -3.09 15.15
N ALA A 18 -7.20 -4.20 15.47
CA ALA A 18 -6.08 -4.24 16.40
C ALA A 18 -4.85 -3.49 15.86
N ASP A 19 -4.71 -3.41 14.53
CA ASP A 19 -3.60 -2.71 13.87
C ASP A 19 -3.66 -1.18 14.01
N ALA A 20 -4.75 -0.63 14.57
CA ALA A 20 -4.99 0.81 14.65
C ALA A 20 -3.85 1.62 15.28
N THR A 21 -3.09 1.03 16.21
CA THR A 21 -1.94 1.70 16.83
C THR A 21 -0.80 1.85 15.82
N ALA A 22 -0.37 0.76 15.19
CA ALA A 22 0.71 0.78 14.20
C ALA A 22 0.30 1.53 12.92
N ALA A 23 -0.95 1.38 12.48
CA ALA A 23 -1.49 2.13 11.36
C ALA A 23 -1.45 3.65 11.62
N LEU A 24 -1.70 4.10 12.86
CA LEU A 24 -1.61 5.51 13.23
C LEU A 24 -0.16 6.03 13.12
N GLU A 25 0.85 5.22 13.43
CA GLU A 25 2.25 5.63 13.26
C GLU A 25 2.59 5.94 11.79
N ILE A 26 1.89 5.28 10.85
CA ILE A 26 2.02 5.49 9.41
C ILE A 26 1.14 6.66 8.95
N PHE A 27 -0.19 6.51 9.04
CA PHE A 27 -1.16 7.47 8.48
C PHE A 27 -1.29 8.76 9.30
N GLY A 28 -0.84 8.74 10.56
CA GLY A 28 -0.69 9.93 11.40
C GLY A 28 0.66 10.64 11.25
N SER A 29 1.61 10.08 10.48
CA SER A 29 2.87 10.75 10.19
C SER A 29 2.66 11.91 9.20
N ARG A 30 3.21 13.08 9.52
CA ARG A 30 3.20 14.23 8.60
C ARG A 30 4.01 13.94 7.33
N GLU A 31 5.06 13.14 7.44
CA GLU A 31 5.92 12.80 6.31
C GLU A 31 5.23 11.85 5.32
N VAL A 32 4.29 11.05 5.81
CA VAL A 32 3.44 10.17 4.98
C VAL A 32 2.25 10.97 4.46
N ALA A 33 1.50 11.64 5.34
CA ALA A 33 0.26 12.33 4.98
C ALA A 33 0.43 13.41 3.89
N ARG A 34 1.60 14.05 3.80
CA ARG A 34 1.89 15.01 2.72
C ARG A 34 1.80 14.42 1.31
N TRP A 35 1.97 13.10 1.18
CA TRP A 35 1.90 12.38 -0.09
C TRP A 35 0.52 11.79 -0.37
N LEU A 36 -0.36 11.76 0.64
CA LEU A 36 -1.71 11.22 0.53
C LEU A 36 -2.77 12.31 0.42
N ALA A 37 -2.39 13.57 0.59
CA ALA A 37 -3.28 14.71 0.47
C ALA A 37 -3.56 15.00 -1.02
N PRO A 38 -4.82 15.35 -1.38
CA PRO A 38 -5.92 15.65 -0.48
C PRO A 38 -6.77 14.43 -0.08
N GLU A 39 -6.60 13.24 -0.68
CA GLU A 39 -7.53 12.11 -0.48
C GLU A 39 -7.54 11.59 0.95
N VAL A 40 -6.38 11.52 1.61
CA VAL A 40 -6.24 11.11 3.00
C VAL A 40 -5.42 12.15 3.75
N GLY A 41 -6.11 12.94 4.58
CA GLY A 41 -5.46 13.84 5.53
C GLY A 41 -4.70 13.08 6.61
N ARG A 42 -3.86 13.80 7.35
CA ARG A 42 -3.15 13.26 8.52
C ARG A 42 -4.15 12.74 9.54
N VAL A 43 -4.05 11.46 9.90
CA VAL A 43 -4.95 10.86 10.89
C VAL A 43 -4.56 11.33 12.30
N PRO A 44 -5.47 11.93 13.08
CA PRO A 44 -5.09 12.67 14.29
C PRO A 44 -4.87 11.78 15.52
N ASN A 45 -5.55 10.62 15.61
CA ASN A 45 -5.50 9.76 16.80
C ASN A 45 -5.94 8.33 16.50
N LYS A 46 -5.73 7.44 17.49
CA LYS A 46 -6.00 6.00 17.39
C LYS A 46 -7.49 5.69 17.20
N ALA A 47 -8.38 6.45 17.83
CA ALA A 47 -9.83 6.23 17.69
C ALA A 47 -10.28 6.49 16.24
N THR A 48 -9.82 7.59 15.63
CA THR A 48 -10.06 7.87 14.21
C THR A 48 -9.45 6.80 13.31
N MET A 49 -8.22 6.35 13.59
CA MET A 49 -7.59 5.29 12.81
C MET A 49 -8.37 3.97 12.88
N ARG A 50 -8.86 3.60 14.07
CA ARG A 50 -9.69 2.41 14.25
C ARG A 50 -10.98 2.47 13.41
N LEU A 51 -11.65 3.63 13.40
CA LEU A 51 -12.84 3.85 12.57
C LEU A 51 -12.52 3.74 11.07
N LEU A 52 -11.38 4.31 10.63
CA LEU A 52 -10.93 4.20 9.25
C LEU A 52 -10.62 2.76 8.84
N LEU A 53 -9.94 1.99 9.70
CA LEU A 53 -9.69 0.57 9.45
C LEU A 53 -11.00 -0.20 9.36
N GLY A 54 -11.95 0.03 10.27
CA GLY A 54 -13.28 -0.58 10.20
C GLY A 54 -13.98 -0.27 8.88
N ALA A 55 -13.95 0.99 8.44
CA ALA A 55 -14.52 1.38 7.15
C ALA A 55 -13.83 0.71 5.96
N TRP A 56 -12.50 0.59 5.97
CA TRP A 56 -11.75 -0.10 4.91
C TRP A 56 -12.03 -1.60 4.86
N ILE A 57 -12.13 -2.25 6.03
CA ILE A 57 -12.45 -3.67 6.16
C ILE A 57 -13.86 -3.93 5.61
N GLU A 58 -14.85 -3.11 5.99
CA GLU A 58 -16.22 -3.26 5.48
C GLU A 58 -16.30 -2.98 3.98
N ALA A 59 -15.68 -1.90 3.50
CA ALA A 59 -15.66 -1.58 2.07
C ALA A 59 -15.01 -2.69 1.23
N GLY A 60 -13.93 -3.30 1.74
CA GLY A 60 -13.21 -4.38 1.07
C GLY A 60 -14.07 -5.59 0.71
N LYS A 61 -15.13 -5.87 1.47
CA LYS A 61 -16.05 -7.00 1.21
C LYS A 61 -16.86 -6.84 -0.08
N SER A 62 -16.98 -5.62 -0.58
CA SER A 62 -17.78 -5.30 -1.78
C SER A 62 -16.92 -4.87 -2.98
N LEU A 63 -15.58 -4.89 -2.84
CA LEU A 63 -14.69 -4.54 -3.94
C LEU A 63 -14.57 -5.67 -4.95
N VAL A 64 -14.44 -5.29 -6.22
CA VAL A 64 -14.11 -6.22 -7.30
C VAL A 64 -12.66 -6.68 -7.15
N VAL A 65 -12.39 -7.96 -7.35
CA VAL A 65 -11.02 -8.48 -7.36
C VAL A 65 -10.27 -7.90 -8.58
N PRO A 66 -9.02 -7.41 -8.43
CA PRO A 66 -8.14 -7.50 -7.27
C PRO A 66 -8.08 -6.23 -6.41
N ALA A 67 -9.09 -5.36 -6.44
CA ALA A 67 -9.12 -4.16 -5.59
C ALA A 67 -9.24 -4.50 -4.10
N GLY A 68 -8.56 -3.72 -3.26
CA GLY A 68 -8.49 -3.97 -1.82
C GLY A 68 -7.46 -3.11 -1.09
N ARG A 69 -7.38 -3.31 0.23
CA ARG A 69 -6.44 -2.64 1.14
C ARG A 69 -5.93 -3.61 2.19
N TRP A 70 -4.62 -3.65 2.40
CA TRP A 70 -3.96 -4.64 3.24
C TRP A 70 -2.86 -4.02 4.10
N ALA A 71 -2.56 -4.71 5.21
CA ALA A 71 -1.40 -4.43 6.03
C ALA A 71 -0.16 -5.11 5.43
N ILE A 72 0.98 -4.44 5.55
CA ILE A 72 2.29 -5.03 5.29
C ILE A 72 2.91 -5.36 6.65
N VAL A 73 3.26 -6.62 6.86
CA VAL A 73 3.92 -7.08 8.09
C VAL A 73 5.26 -7.73 7.79
N THR A 74 6.22 -7.56 8.71
CA THR A 74 7.49 -8.27 8.66
C THR A 74 7.33 -9.72 9.10
N LYS A 75 7.89 -10.66 8.35
CA LYS A 75 7.82 -12.09 8.71
C LYS A 75 8.61 -12.44 9.98
N ALA A 76 9.56 -11.60 10.38
CA ALA A 76 10.42 -11.85 11.53
C ALA A 76 9.67 -11.76 12.87
N ASP A 77 8.73 -10.81 12.99
CA ASP A 77 8.11 -10.41 14.25
C ASP A 77 6.63 -10.00 14.10
N ASP A 78 6.03 -10.17 12.92
CA ASP A 78 4.65 -9.78 12.57
C ASP A 78 4.36 -8.28 12.78
N ALA A 79 5.39 -7.44 12.81
CA ALA A 79 5.23 -6.01 13.00
C ALA A 79 4.64 -5.36 11.76
N VAL A 80 3.60 -4.55 11.93
CA VAL A 80 3.02 -3.74 10.84
C VAL A 80 4.00 -2.63 10.47
N VAL A 81 4.47 -2.66 9.23
CA VAL A 81 5.45 -1.69 8.70
C VAL A 81 4.86 -0.79 7.61
N GLY A 82 3.64 -1.08 7.16
CA GLY A 82 3.00 -0.30 6.12
C GLY A 82 1.59 -0.75 5.75
N GLY A 83 1.03 -0.08 4.76
CA GLY A 83 -0.20 -0.44 4.06
C GLY A 83 0.02 -0.54 2.56
N LEU A 84 -0.76 -1.41 1.93
CA LEU A 84 -0.87 -1.56 0.48
C LEU A 84 -2.33 -1.41 0.05
N MET A 85 -2.55 -0.94 -1.17
CA MET A 85 -3.88 -0.92 -1.77
C MET A 85 -3.85 -1.14 -3.28
N ILE A 86 -4.91 -1.73 -3.80
CA ILE A 86 -5.27 -1.72 -5.21
C ILE A 86 -6.61 -1.00 -5.34
N GLY A 87 -6.65 0.03 -6.19
CA GLY A 87 -7.85 0.83 -6.43
C GLY A 87 -8.08 1.02 -7.92
N LEU A 88 -9.33 1.27 -8.31
CA LEU A 88 -9.70 1.58 -9.69
C LEU A 88 -9.39 3.06 -9.97
N LEU A 89 -8.80 3.34 -11.13
CA LEU A 89 -8.52 4.71 -11.57
C LEU A 89 -9.76 5.30 -12.26
N PRO A 90 -10.30 6.43 -11.74
CA PRO A 90 -11.35 7.16 -12.43
C PRO A 90 -10.82 7.82 -13.73
N PRO A 91 -11.67 8.17 -14.71
CA PRO A 91 -13.14 8.10 -14.66
C PRO A 91 -13.75 6.81 -15.24
N TYR A 92 -12.95 5.94 -15.87
CA TYR A 92 -13.45 4.77 -16.58
C TYR A 92 -13.31 3.46 -15.80
N GLU A 93 -12.55 3.45 -14.70
CA GLU A 93 -12.34 2.26 -13.85
C GLU A 93 -11.80 1.04 -14.63
N GLU A 94 -11.09 1.28 -15.73
CA GLU A 94 -10.48 0.22 -16.56
C GLU A 94 -9.06 -0.14 -16.10
N ASP A 95 -8.42 0.78 -15.36
CA ASP A 95 -7.04 0.66 -14.89
C ASP A 95 -7.00 0.54 -13.36
N PHE A 96 -6.07 -0.28 -12.86
CA PHE A 96 -5.79 -0.39 -11.42
C PHE A 96 -4.54 0.41 -11.03
N GLU A 97 -4.60 1.09 -9.89
CA GLU A 97 -3.47 1.73 -9.22
C GLU A 97 -3.04 0.93 -7.99
N ILE A 98 -1.73 0.77 -7.81
CA ILE A 98 -1.13 0.21 -6.59
C ILE A 98 -0.57 1.35 -5.74
N GLY A 99 -1.10 1.51 -4.54
CA GLY A 99 -0.58 2.42 -3.51
C GLY A 99 0.19 1.67 -2.42
N CYS A 100 1.30 2.25 -1.95
CA CYS A 100 2.09 1.73 -0.81
C CYS A 100 2.44 2.84 0.16
N GLN A 101 2.12 2.66 1.44
CA GLN A 101 2.40 3.61 2.51
C GLN A 101 3.24 2.92 3.59
N LEU A 102 4.50 3.29 3.72
CA LEU A 102 5.39 2.72 4.73
C LEU A 102 5.61 3.65 5.90
N ALA A 103 5.79 3.08 7.08
CA ALA A 103 6.28 3.81 8.24
C ALA A 103 7.64 4.46 7.92
N PRO A 104 7.89 5.72 8.30
CA PRO A 104 9.16 6.39 8.05
C PRO A 104 10.39 5.63 8.53
N ALA A 105 10.26 4.87 9.63
CA ALA A 105 11.34 4.09 10.23
C ALA A 105 11.88 2.96 9.32
N VAL A 106 11.12 2.51 8.32
CA VAL A 106 11.52 1.40 7.42
C VAL A 106 11.86 1.86 6.01
N TRP A 107 11.93 3.17 5.79
CA TRP A 107 12.30 3.77 4.52
C TRP A 107 13.74 3.42 4.12
N GLY A 108 14.02 3.37 2.81
CA GLY A 108 15.33 2.99 2.27
C GLY A 108 15.68 1.50 2.33
N ARG A 109 14.78 0.63 2.83
CA ARG A 109 15.03 -0.83 2.98
C ARG A 109 14.56 -1.67 1.78
N GLY A 110 14.01 -1.04 0.75
CA GLY A 110 13.43 -1.72 -0.42
C GLY A 110 12.05 -2.34 -0.20
N PHE A 111 11.44 -2.19 0.98
CA PHE A 111 10.15 -2.81 1.32
C PHE A 111 9.00 -2.38 0.42
N ALA A 112 8.98 -1.14 -0.07
CA ALA A 112 7.91 -0.67 -0.94
C ALA A 112 7.91 -1.45 -2.26
N THR A 113 9.09 -1.59 -2.88
CA THR A 113 9.27 -2.36 -4.12
C THR A 113 8.93 -3.83 -3.90
N GLU A 114 9.45 -4.43 -2.82
CA GLU A 114 9.24 -5.84 -2.51
C GLU A 114 7.75 -6.16 -2.30
N ALA A 115 7.06 -5.36 -1.50
CA ALA A 115 5.65 -5.55 -1.20
C ALA A 115 4.77 -5.30 -2.44
N SER A 116 5.02 -4.23 -3.20
CA SER A 116 4.26 -3.94 -4.43
C SER A 116 4.44 -5.02 -5.49
N GLN A 117 5.64 -5.61 -5.62
CA GLN A 117 5.88 -6.71 -6.56
C GLN A 117 5.14 -7.99 -6.15
N ALA A 118 5.12 -8.32 -4.85
CA ALA A 118 4.36 -9.45 -4.34
C ALA A 118 2.86 -9.29 -4.61
N LEU A 119 2.31 -8.10 -4.31
CA LEU A 119 0.90 -7.80 -4.55
C LEU A 119 0.54 -7.85 -6.05
N MET A 120 1.42 -7.32 -6.90
CA MET A 120 1.23 -7.31 -8.36
C MET A 120 1.19 -8.74 -8.93
N ARG A 121 2.09 -9.63 -8.48
CA ARG A 121 2.05 -11.04 -8.88
C ARG A 121 0.75 -11.72 -8.48
N TRP A 122 0.28 -11.48 -7.25
CA TRP A 122 -1.00 -11.99 -6.79
C TRP A 122 -2.17 -11.46 -7.63
N ALA A 123 -2.19 -10.15 -7.91
CA ALA A 123 -3.25 -9.53 -8.70
C ALA A 123 -3.33 -10.18 -10.10
N PHE A 124 -2.21 -10.26 -10.83
CA PHE A 124 -2.17 -10.90 -12.15
C PHE A 124 -2.51 -12.40 -12.14
N ALA A 125 -2.29 -13.11 -11.04
CA ALA A 125 -2.68 -14.51 -10.93
C ALA A 125 -4.17 -14.70 -10.58
N THR A 126 -4.80 -13.69 -9.99
CA THR A 126 -6.18 -13.78 -9.49
C THR A 126 -7.20 -13.31 -10.52
N VAL A 127 -6.84 -12.30 -11.32
CA VAL A 127 -7.58 -12.00 -12.54
C VAL A 127 -6.97 -12.84 -13.66
N ASP A 128 -7.81 -13.53 -14.44
CA ASP A 128 -7.40 -14.33 -15.61
C ASP A 128 -6.96 -13.38 -16.75
N LEU A 129 -5.96 -12.55 -16.47
CA LEU A 129 -5.37 -11.61 -17.41
C LEU A 129 -4.40 -12.41 -18.28
N PRO A 130 -4.63 -12.48 -19.61
CA PRO A 130 -3.68 -13.14 -20.48
C PRO A 130 -2.30 -12.48 -20.33
N PRO A 131 -1.19 -13.25 -20.45
CA PRO A 131 0.17 -12.69 -20.45
C PRO A 131 0.29 -11.56 -21.48
N PRO A 132 1.20 -10.59 -21.29
CA PRO A 132 1.09 -9.23 -21.83
C PRO A 132 1.01 -9.21 -23.36
N CYS A 133 -0.21 -9.29 -23.89
CA CYS A 133 -0.53 -9.20 -25.30
C CYS A 133 -2.03 -8.87 -25.41
N GLY A 134 -2.35 -7.66 -25.89
CA GLY A 134 -3.72 -7.30 -26.25
C GLY A 134 -4.42 -6.32 -25.31
N ARG A 135 -3.82 -5.15 -25.12
CA ARG A 135 -4.51 -3.88 -24.79
C ARG A 135 -5.43 -3.89 -23.54
N THR A 136 -5.00 -4.50 -22.45
CA THR A 136 -5.10 -3.82 -21.15
C THR A 136 -4.02 -2.75 -21.15
N ARG A 137 -4.40 -1.50 -21.33
CA ARG A 137 -3.45 -0.41 -21.17
C ARG A 137 -3.24 -0.26 -19.67
N VAL A 138 -2.25 -0.93 -19.08
CA VAL A 138 -1.65 -0.40 -17.86
C VAL A 138 -1.02 0.94 -18.28
N SER A 139 -1.81 2.01 -18.25
CA SER A 139 -1.50 3.38 -18.68
C SER A 139 -0.46 3.99 -17.75
N GLY A 140 0.74 3.40 -17.75
CA GLY A 140 1.67 3.59 -16.66
C GLY A 140 1.19 2.91 -15.40
N VAL A 141 2.15 2.42 -14.63
CA VAL A 141 2.17 2.78 -13.22
C VAL A 141 1.79 4.26 -13.17
N GLY A 142 0.59 4.60 -12.72
CA GLY A 142 0.20 5.99 -12.49
C GLY A 142 1.26 6.59 -11.58
N VAL A 143 2.14 7.38 -12.17
CA VAL A 143 3.32 7.89 -11.50
C VAL A 143 2.93 9.10 -10.64
N SER A 144 1.99 8.93 -9.72
CA SER A 144 2.18 9.54 -8.39
C SER A 144 3.41 8.89 -7.71
N PHE A 145 3.76 7.67 -8.17
CA PHE A 145 4.84 6.80 -7.75
C PHE A 145 6.26 7.40 -7.79
N TRP A 146 6.58 8.45 -8.58
CA TRP A 146 7.97 8.92 -8.67
C TRP A 146 8.33 10.15 -7.83
N ARG A 147 7.42 10.90 -7.19
CA ARG A 147 7.89 11.96 -6.27
C ARG A 147 8.22 11.43 -4.87
N ALA A 148 7.48 10.42 -4.38
CA ALA A 148 7.72 9.85 -3.05
C ALA A 148 8.85 8.81 -3.02
N ALA A 149 8.94 7.93 -4.04
CA ALA A 149 10.01 6.93 -4.13
C ALA A 149 11.38 7.58 -4.40
N PHE A 150 11.46 8.64 -5.23
CA PHE A 150 12.70 9.40 -5.37
C PHE A 150 13.03 10.24 -4.14
N ALA A 151 12.07 10.77 -3.38
CA ALA A 151 12.37 11.49 -2.14
C ALA A 151 12.93 10.57 -1.04
N CYS A 152 12.47 9.32 -0.98
CA CYS A 152 12.99 8.30 -0.07
C CYS A 152 14.42 7.88 -0.44
N ALA A 153 14.72 7.75 -1.74
CA ALA A 153 16.07 7.47 -2.23
C ALA A 153 17.02 8.70 -2.17
N ALA A 154 16.52 9.91 -2.45
CA ALA A 154 17.31 11.15 -2.46
C ALA A 154 17.73 11.60 -1.05
N SER A 155 16.92 11.31 -0.02
CA SER A 155 17.25 11.62 1.38
C SER A 155 18.33 10.70 1.99
N ALA A 156 18.66 9.60 1.30
CA ALA A 156 19.73 8.67 1.68
C ALA A 156 21.08 9.08 1.06
N VAL A 157 21.08 9.73 -0.11
CA VAL A 157 22.30 10.26 -0.76
C VAL A 157 22.76 11.59 -0.14
N ALA A 158 21.85 12.39 0.41
CA ALA A 158 22.17 13.70 1.01
C ALA A 158 22.76 13.64 2.43
N ARG A 159 22.93 12.46 3.04
CA ARG A 159 23.53 12.28 4.38
C ARG A 159 24.87 11.55 4.37
N SER A 160 25.42 11.29 3.19
CA SER A 160 26.73 10.67 2.99
C SER A 160 27.66 11.51 2.11
N GLY A 161 27.47 12.83 2.10
CA GLY A 161 28.33 13.81 1.41
C GLY A 161 28.64 14.98 2.33
#